data_AF-A0A6P6DSB2-F1
#
_entry.id   AF-A0A6P6DSB2-F1
#
_cell.length_a   1.000
_cell.length_b   1.000
_cell.length_c   1.000
_cell.angle_alpha   90.00
_cell.angle_beta   90.00
_cell.angle_gamma   90.00
#
_symmetry.space_group_name_H-M   'P 1'
#
loop_
_entity.id
_entity.type
_entity.pdbx_description
1 polymer ?
#
loop_
_entity_poly.entity_id
_entity_poly.type
_entity_poly.pdbx_seq_one_letter_code
_entity_poly.pdbx_strand_id
1 'polypeptide(L)'
;MKDRLEQLKAKQLTQDDDADEVEIAIDNTAFMDEFFSEIEETRLNIDKISEHVEEAKKLYSIILSAPIPEPKTKDDLEQLTSEIKKRANNVRNKLKSMERHIEEDEVRSSADLRIRKSQHSVLSRKFVEVMTKYNEAQVDFRERSKGRIQRQLEITGKKTTDEELEEMLESGNPAIFTSGIIDSQISKQALSEIEGRHKDIVRLESSIKELHDMFMDIAMLVENQNQISLQPGVATFVFRWEQNPKGVPESEGDLSLFPCNLPWT
;
A
#
# COMPACT_ATOMS: atom_id res chain seq x y z
N MET A 1 -7.20 -39.19 -2.39
CA MET A 1 -8.19 -39.69 -3.37
C MET A 1 -7.53 -40.80 -4.17
N LYS A 2 -8.23 -41.93 -4.41
CA LYS A 2 -7.72 -43.00 -5.29
C LYS A 2 -7.93 -42.57 -6.74
N ASP A 3 -6.88 -42.63 -7.55
CA ASP A 3 -6.93 -42.35 -8.98
C ASP A 3 -7.90 -43.35 -9.67
N ARG A 4 -8.84 -42.82 -10.44
CA ARG A 4 -9.86 -43.58 -11.19
C ARG A 4 -9.74 -43.36 -12.70
N LEU A 5 -8.68 -42.69 -13.15
CA LEU A 5 -8.49 -42.34 -14.56
C LEU A 5 -8.42 -43.58 -15.46
N GLU A 6 -7.77 -44.65 -15.00
CA GLU A 6 -7.69 -45.92 -15.74
C GLU A 6 -9.05 -46.62 -15.85
N GLN A 7 -9.89 -46.57 -14.82
CA GLN A 7 -11.22 -47.17 -14.84
C GLN A 7 -12.16 -46.45 -15.81
N LEU A 8 -11.96 -45.13 -15.98
CA LEU A 8 -12.72 -44.32 -16.94
C LEU A 8 -12.28 -44.60 -18.38
N LYS A 9 -10.97 -44.69 -18.63
CA LYS A 9 -10.45 -45.05 -19.96
C LYS A 9 -10.87 -46.46 -20.39
N ALA A 10 -10.87 -47.41 -19.47
CA ALA A 10 -11.28 -48.78 -19.75
C ALA A 10 -12.78 -48.88 -20.12
N LYS A 11 -13.63 -48.05 -19.51
CA LYS A 11 -15.07 -48.00 -19.87
C LYS A 11 -15.32 -47.37 -21.23
N GLN A 12 -14.54 -46.34 -21.59
CA GLN A 12 -14.68 -45.63 -22.87
C GLN A 12 -14.34 -46.52 -24.08
N LEU A 13 -13.39 -47.46 -23.91
CA LEU A 13 -13.02 -48.44 -24.95
C LEU A 13 -14.03 -49.59 -25.12
N THR A 14 -15.01 -49.72 -24.22
CA THR A 14 -16.03 -50.80 -24.27
C THR A 14 -17.39 -50.34 -24.78
N GLN A 15 -17.54 -49.06 -25.11
CA GLN A 15 -18.74 -48.48 -25.72
C GLN A 15 -18.44 -48.08 -27.17
N ASP A 16 -18.37 -49.08 -28.04
CA ASP A 16 -18.69 -48.88 -29.45
C ASP A 16 -20.22 -48.97 -29.56
N ASP A 17 -20.88 -47.82 -29.74
CA ASP A 17 -22.10 -47.57 -30.52
C ASP A 17 -22.85 -46.32 -30.00
N ASP A 18 -22.95 -45.30 -30.88
CA ASP A 18 -23.81 -44.11 -30.80
C ASP A 18 -23.51 -43.05 -29.71
N ALA A 19 -22.26 -42.67 -29.54
CA ALA A 19 -21.96 -41.33 -29.02
C ALA A 19 -21.80 -40.38 -30.22
N ASP A 20 -22.79 -39.52 -30.47
CA ASP A 20 -22.55 -38.28 -31.23
C ASP A 20 -21.24 -37.69 -30.69
N GLU A 21 -20.23 -37.66 -31.55
CA GLU A 21 -18.95 -37.03 -31.26
C GLU A 21 -19.28 -35.55 -31.07
N VAL A 22 -19.58 -35.16 -29.83
CA VAL A 22 -19.63 -33.77 -29.44
C VAL A 22 -18.19 -33.30 -29.56
N GLU A 23 -17.82 -32.85 -30.74
CA GLU A 23 -16.68 -31.97 -30.96
C GLU A 23 -16.88 -30.80 -30.00
N ILE A 24 -16.32 -30.93 -28.80
CA ILE A 24 -15.95 -29.77 -28.02
C ILE A 24 -14.88 -29.13 -28.88
N ALA A 25 -15.29 -28.17 -29.72
CA ALA A 25 -14.38 -27.30 -30.40
C ALA A 25 -13.50 -26.69 -29.31
N ILE A 26 -12.28 -27.22 -29.14
CA ILE A 26 -11.20 -26.55 -28.41
C ILE A 26 -10.71 -25.44 -29.33
N ASP A 27 -11.62 -24.57 -29.77
CA ASP A 27 -11.30 -23.33 -30.45
C ASP A 27 -11.10 -22.28 -29.36
N ASN A 28 -10.05 -22.48 -28.56
CA ASN A 28 -9.80 -21.68 -27.38
C ASN A 28 -8.32 -21.27 -27.29
N THR A 29 -7.70 -20.99 -28.44
CA THR A 29 -6.35 -20.40 -28.47
C THR A 29 -6.33 -18.91 -28.16
N ALA A 30 -7.48 -18.26 -27.93
CA ALA A 30 -7.58 -16.82 -27.65
C ALA A 30 -8.60 -16.45 -26.55
N PHE A 31 -8.97 -17.39 -25.68
CA PHE A 31 -9.97 -17.13 -24.65
C PHE A 31 -9.41 -16.29 -23.52
N MET A 32 -9.87 -15.04 -23.42
CA MET A 32 -9.45 -14.06 -22.41
C MET A 32 -7.94 -13.76 -22.39
N ASP A 33 -7.19 -14.06 -23.45
CA ASP A 33 -5.73 -13.85 -23.48
C ASP A 33 -5.33 -12.41 -23.17
N GLU A 34 -6.05 -11.43 -23.74
CA GLU A 34 -5.84 -10.02 -23.45
C GLU A 34 -6.10 -9.71 -21.97
N PHE A 35 -7.21 -10.21 -21.41
CA PHE A 35 -7.53 -10.04 -20.00
C PHE A 35 -6.48 -10.68 -19.09
N PHE A 36 -6.05 -11.91 -19.37
CA PHE A 36 -5.01 -12.58 -18.58
C PHE A 36 -3.65 -11.88 -18.70
N SER A 37 -3.33 -11.32 -19.86
CA SER A 37 -2.15 -10.48 -20.04
C SER A 37 -2.21 -9.24 -19.16
N GLU A 38 -3.36 -8.54 -19.10
CA GLU A 38 -3.55 -7.40 -18.20
C GLU A 38 -3.47 -7.77 -16.72
N ILE A 39 -4.02 -8.93 -16.34
CA ILE A 39 -3.93 -9.46 -14.98
C ILE A 39 -2.47 -9.73 -14.59
N GLU A 40 -1.70 -10.34 -15.49
CA GLU A 40 -0.30 -10.66 -15.24
C GLU A 40 0.56 -9.39 -15.18
N GLU A 41 0.35 -8.43 -16.08
CA GLU A 41 1.01 -7.11 -16.02
C GLU A 41 0.71 -6.41 -14.69
N THR A 42 -0.55 -6.43 -14.25
CA THR A 42 -0.97 -5.81 -12.98
C THR A 42 -0.32 -6.51 -11.80
N ARG A 43 -0.28 -7.85 -11.80
CA ARG A 43 0.38 -8.66 -10.76
C ARG A 43 1.87 -8.35 -10.67
N LEU A 44 2.57 -8.31 -11.80
CA LEU A 44 4.00 -7.98 -11.86
C LEU A 44 4.29 -6.59 -11.32
N ASN A 45 3.44 -5.61 -11.62
CA ASN A 45 3.58 -4.27 -11.06
C ASN A 45 3.39 -4.26 -9.53
N ILE A 46 2.40 -4.99 -9.00
CA ILE A 46 2.20 -5.11 -7.54
C ILE A 46 3.43 -5.76 -6.88
N ASP A 47 3.98 -6.82 -7.47
CA ASP A 47 5.17 -7.50 -6.95
C ASP A 47 6.41 -6.59 -6.97
N LYS A 48 6.58 -5.79 -8.03
CA LYS A 48 7.65 -4.78 -8.09
C LYS A 48 7.47 -3.66 -7.08
N ILE A 49 6.24 -3.21 -6.82
CA ILE A 49 6.00 -2.26 -5.73
C ILE A 49 6.43 -2.88 -4.40
N SER A 50 6.04 -4.13 -4.13
CA SER A 50 6.42 -4.83 -2.90
C SER A 50 7.94 -4.93 -2.73
N GLU A 51 8.68 -5.20 -3.81
CA GLU A 51 10.15 -5.21 -3.81
C GLU A 51 10.72 -3.83 -3.46
N HIS A 52 10.25 -2.77 -4.12
CA HIS A 52 10.70 -1.40 -3.87
C HIS A 52 10.35 -0.90 -2.47
N VAL A 53 9.24 -1.35 -1.88
CA VAL A 53 8.88 -1.04 -0.49
C VAL A 53 9.91 -1.64 0.48
N GLU A 54 10.35 -2.87 0.24
CA GLU A 54 11.39 -3.50 1.06
C GLU A 54 12.77 -2.83 0.86
N GLU A 55 13.07 -2.34 -0.34
CA GLU A 55 14.26 -1.53 -0.60
C GLU A 55 14.19 -0.18 0.11
N ALA A 56 13.05 0.50 0.07
CA ALA A 56 12.82 1.77 0.76
C ALA A 56 13.01 1.62 2.27
N LYS A 57 12.52 0.53 2.89
CA LYS A 57 12.76 0.21 4.31
C LYS A 57 14.25 0.12 4.65
N LYS A 58 15.06 -0.49 3.77
CA LYS A 58 16.52 -0.56 3.97
C LYS A 58 17.13 0.83 3.92
N LEU A 59 16.74 1.65 2.94
CA LEU A 59 17.23 3.03 2.82
C LEU A 59 16.82 3.88 4.04
N TYR A 60 15.59 3.76 4.52
CA TYR A 60 15.13 4.40 5.77
C TYR A 60 16.03 4.05 6.96
N SER A 61 16.37 2.76 7.13
CA SER A 61 17.28 2.32 8.18
C SER A 61 18.69 2.91 8.02
N ILE A 62 19.22 2.96 6.80
CA ILE A 62 20.54 3.54 6.52
C ILE A 62 20.53 5.04 6.86
N ILE A 63 19.50 5.75 6.39
CA ILE A 63 19.32 7.18 6.66
C ILE A 63 19.23 7.46 8.16
N LEU A 64 18.54 6.63 8.94
CA LEU A 64 18.43 6.78 10.40
C LEU A 64 19.68 6.36 11.18
N SER A 65 20.61 5.63 10.55
CA SER A 65 21.84 5.14 11.19
C SER A 65 22.95 6.20 11.26
N ALA A 66 22.90 7.20 10.37
CA ALA A 66 23.90 8.25 10.27
C ALA A 66 23.30 9.63 10.63
N PRO A 67 24.00 10.46 11.44
CA PRO A 67 23.62 11.85 11.71
C PRO A 67 23.39 12.64 10.42
N ILE A 68 24.36 12.55 9.50
CA ILE A 68 24.33 13.17 8.18
C ILE A 68 24.45 12.03 7.15
N PRO A 69 23.35 11.57 6.56
CA PRO A 69 23.37 10.48 5.60
C PRO A 69 23.96 10.95 4.26
N GLU A 70 24.51 10.02 3.49
CA GLU A 70 25.09 10.34 2.19
C GLU A 70 24.03 10.86 1.22
N PRO A 71 24.33 11.90 0.42
CA PRO A 71 23.39 12.44 -0.57
C PRO A 71 22.84 11.36 -1.52
N LYS A 72 23.71 10.43 -1.94
CA LYS A 72 23.34 9.32 -2.81
C LYS A 72 22.22 8.45 -2.23
N THR A 73 22.25 8.15 -0.94
CA THR A 73 21.20 7.36 -0.28
C THR A 73 19.85 8.07 -0.30
N LYS A 74 19.85 9.41 -0.20
CA LYS A 74 18.63 10.21 -0.33
C LYS A 74 18.11 10.22 -1.77
N ASP A 75 19.00 10.35 -2.74
CA ASP A 75 18.65 10.32 -4.16
C ASP A 75 18.06 8.94 -4.55
N ASP A 76 18.67 7.85 -4.08
CA ASP A 76 18.17 6.48 -4.28
C ASP A 76 16.75 6.31 -3.69
N LEU A 77 16.48 6.90 -2.51
CA LEU A 77 15.16 6.86 -1.87
C LEU A 77 14.12 7.66 -2.65
N GLU A 78 14.48 8.85 -3.14
CA GLU A 78 13.62 9.68 -3.98
C GLU A 78 13.27 8.96 -5.29
N GLN A 79 14.24 8.26 -5.90
CA GLN A 79 14.01 7.44 -7.08
C GLN A 79 13.04 6.28 -6.80
N LEU A 80 13.24 5.53 -5.71
CA LEU A 80 12.32 4.45 -5.32
C LEU A 80 10.90 4.97 -5.06
N THR A 81 10.78 6.12 -4.40
CA THR A 81 9.47 6.75 -4.14
C THR A 81 8.75 7.08 -5.45
N SER A 82 9.47 7.61 -6.44
CA SER A 82 8.93 7.91 -7.77
C SER A 82 8.51 6.65 -8.53
N GLU A 83 9.32 5.59 -8.50
CA GLU A 83 9.00 4.30 -9.14
C GLU A 83 7.79 3.62 -8.48
N ILE A 84 7.71 3.60 -7.15
CA ILE A 84 6.53 3.12 -6.41
C ILE A 84 5.29 3.89 -6.86
N LYS A 85 5.35 5.23 -6.86
CA LYS A 85 4.23 6.09 -7.29
C LYS A 85 3.78 5.78 -8.72
N LYS A 86 4.73 5.67 -9.65
CA LYS A 86 4.44 5.40 -11.06
C LYS A 86 3.75 4.04 -11.25
N ARG A 87 4.26 2.99 -10.60
CA ARG A 87 3.69 1.64 -10.68
C ARG A 87 2.33 1.57 -10.00
N ALA A 88 2.19 2.19 -8.84
CA ALA A 88 0.93 2.23 -8.10
C ALA A 88 -0.17 2.93 -8.91
N ASN A 89 0.15 4.01 -9.61
CA ASN A 89 -0.77 4.66 -10.56
C ASN A 89 -1.14 3.77 -11.75
N ASN A 90 -0.20 3.02 -12.30
CA ASN A 90 -0.48 2.05 -13.37
C ASN A 90 -1.46 0.97 -12.89
N VAL A 91 -1.19 0.36 -11.72
CA VAL A 91 -2.08 -0.63 -11.10
C VAL A 91 -3.48 -0.05 -10.86
N ARG A 92 -3.58 1.16 -10.28
CA ARG A 92 -4.86 1.85 -10.08
C ARG A 92 -5.64 1.99 -11.38
N ASN A 93 -4.99 2.43 -12.46
CA ASN A 93 -5.65 2.65 -13.75
C ASN A 93 -6.12 1.32 -14.37
N LYS A 94 -5.33 0.25 -14.27
CA LYS A 94 -5.70 -1.09 -14.74
C LYS A 94 -6.88 -1.66 -13.94
N LEU A 95 -6.88 -1.54 -12.61
CA LEU A 95 -8.02 -1.91 -11.76
C LEU A 95 -9.29 -1.12 -12.14
N LYS A 96 -9.20 0.20 -12.30
CA LYS A 96 -10.32 1.05 -12.78
C LYS A 96 -10.81 0.66 -14.18
N SER A 97 -9.94 0.17 -15.06
CA SER A 97 -10.34 -0.29 -16.39
C SER A 97 -11.08 -1.63 -16.31
N MET A 98 -10.55 -2.58 -15.54
CA MET A 98 -11.20 -3.87 -15.32
C MET A 98 -12.58 -3.73 -14.68
N GLU A 99 -12.75 -2.81 -13.72
CA GLU A 99 -14.05 -2.56 -13.09
C GLU A 99 -15.10 -2.07 -14.10
N ARG A 100 -14.75 -1.13 -14.97
CA ARG A 100 -15.67 -0.63 -16.01
C ARG A 100 -16.14 -1.75 -16.95
N HIS A 101 -15.22 -2.63 -17.37
CA HIS A 101 -15.59 -3.79 -18.18
C HIS A 101 -16.49 -4.79 -17.44
N ILE A 102 -16.34 -4.91 -16.12
CA ILE A 102 -17.22 -5.75 -15.29
C ILE A 102 -18.63 -5.14 -15.20
N GLU A 103 -18.75 -3.82 -15.03
CA GLU A 103 -20.03 -3.10 -14.94
C GLU A 103 -20.83 -3.16 -16.25
N GLU A 104 -20.17 -3.05 -17.40
CA GLU A 104 -20.79 -3.10 -18.73
C GLU A 104 -21.39 -4.49 -19.06
N ASP A 105 -20.81 -5.56 -18.52
CA ASP A 105 -21.20 -6.96 -18.80
C ASP A 105 -22.20 -7.57 -17.78
N GLU A 106 -22.66 -6.81 -16.78
CA GLU A 106 -23.55 -7.31 -15.71
C GLU A 106 -24.89 -7.89 -16.21
N VAL A 107 -25.31 -7.54 -17.43
CA VAL A 107 -26.59 -7.98 -18.02
C VAL A 107 -26.57 -9.49 -18.38
N ARG A 108 -25.39 -10.14 -18.48
CA ARG A 108 -25.25 -11.59 -18.67
C ARG A 108 -24.36 -12.21 -17.61
N SER A 109 -24.96 -12.95 -16.68
CA SER A 109 -24.21 -13.81 -15.75
C SER A 109 -23.51 -14.94 -16.50
N SER A 110 -22.26 -14.72 -16.91
CA SER A 110 -21.41 -15.67 -17.64
C SER A 110 -20.28 -16.22 -16.76
N ALA A 111 -19.66 -17.33 -17.18
CA ALA A 111 -18.45 -17.83 -16.53
C ALA A 111 -17.28 -16.83 -16.63
N ASP A 112 -17.21 -16.08 -17.73
CA ASP A 112 -16.24 -15.02 -18.00
C ASP A 112 -16.35 -13.87 -16.97
N LEU A 113 -17.57 -13.37 -16.73
CA LEU A 113 -17.84 -12.31 -15.75
C LEU A 113 -17.42 -12.73 -14.33
N ARG A 114 -17.64 -14.00 -13.95
CA ARG A 114 -17.19 -14.52 -12.65
C ARG A 114 -15.67 -14.57 -12.52
N ILE A 115 -14.97 -14.95 -13.58
CA ILE A 115 -13.51 -14.96 -13.59
C ILE A 115 -12.98 -13.53 -13.47
N ARG A 116 -13.52 -12.58 -14.24
CA ARG A 116 -13.13 -11.16 -14.17
C ARG A 116 -13.33 -10.57 -12.78
N LYS A 117 -14.53 -10.72 -12.20
CA LYS A 117 -14.84 -10.28 -10.83
C LYS A 117 -13.88 -10.88 -9.79
N SER A 118 -13.60 -12.19 -9.89
CA SER A 118 -12.70 -12.87 -8.97
C SER A 118 -11.26 -12.35 -9.06
N GLN A 119 -10.73 -12.21 -10.28
CA GLN A 119 -9.35 -11.73 -10.50
C GLN A 119 -9.18 -10.26 -10.08
N HIS A 120 -10.11 -9.39 -10.46
CA HIS A 120 -10.11 -8.00 -10.02
C HIS A 120 -10.08 -7.91 -8.48
N SER A 121 -10.95 -8.67 -7.81
CA SER A 121 -11.01 -8.72 -6.34
C SER A 121 -9.70 -9.19 -5.69
N VAL A 122 -9.02 -10.18 -6.27
CA VAL A 122 -7.71 -10.67 -5.79
C VAL A 122 -6.62 -9.61 -5.95
N LEU A 123 -6.54 -8.97 -7.13
CA LEU A 123 -5.53 -7.95 -7.41
C LEU A 123 -5.73 -6.71 -6.53
N SER A 124 -6.97 -6.23 -6.38
CA SER A 124 -7.30 -5.10 -5.51
C SER A 124 -6.88 -5.34 -4.07
N ARG A 125 -7.15 -6.54 -3.52
CA ARG A 125 -6.69 -6.91 -2.17
C ARG A 125 -5.17 -6.90 -2.05
N LYS A 126 -4.47 -7.53 -3.00
CA LYS A 126 -3.00 -7.59 -2.98
C LYS A 126 -2.38 -6.20 -3.10
N PHE A 127 -2.96 -5.34 -3.93
CA PHE A 127 -2.51 -3.96 -4.07
C PHE A 127 -2.68 -3.18 -2.78
N VAL A 128 -3.87 -3.23 -2.16
CA VAL A 128 -4.12 -2.57 -0.87
C VAL A 128 -3.15 -3.08 0.19
N GLU A 129 -2.93 -4.38 0.31
CA GLU A 129 -1.99 -4.96 1.27
C GLU A 129 -0.56 -4.40 1.12
N VAL A 130 -0.03 -4.35 -0.12
CA VAL A 130 1.31 -3.83 -0.38
C VAL A 130 1.41 -2.34 -0.06
N MET A 131 0.39 -1.56 -0.43
CA MET A 131 0.37 -0.12 -0.19
C MET A 131 0.17 0.22 1.30
N THR A 132 -0.54 -0.63 2.06
CA THR A 132 -0.62 -0.56 3.53
C THR A 132 0.75 -0.75 4.15
N LYS A 133 1.49 -1.79 3.74
CA LYS A 133 2.87 -2.03 4.23
C LYS A 133 3.81 -0.88 3.90
N TYR A 134 3.59 -0.21 2.77
CA TYR A 134 4.36 0.99 2.41
C TYR A 134 4.06 2.14 3.37
N ASN A 135 2.78 2.43 3.61
CA ASN A 135 2.36 3.47 4.57
C ASN A 135 2.89 3.20 5.99
N GLU A 136 2.82 1.94 6.47
CA GLU A 136 3.39 1.55 7.77
C GLU A 136 4.90 1.85 7.85
N ALA A 137 5.65 1.55 6.78
CA ALA A 137 7.08 1.85 6.72
C ALA A 137 7.36 3.37 6.74
N GLN A 138 6.52 4.16 6.06
CA GLN A 138 6.62 5.61 6.06
C GLN A 138 6.35 6.18 7.46
N VAL A 139 5.27 5.75 8.11
CA VAL A 139 4.93 6.17 9.48
C VAL A 139 6.04 5.83 10.47
N ASP A 140 6.59 4.61 10.44
CA ASP A 140 7.73 4.22 11.31
C ASP A 140 8.96 5.12 11.05
N PHE A 141 9.26 5.44 9.79
CA PHE A 141 10.37 6.36 9.47
C PHE A 141 10.11 7.79 9.96
N ARG A 142 8.87 8.29 9.86
CA ARG A 142 8.46 9.60 10.39
C ARG A 142 8.70 9.68 11.88
N GLU A 143 8.20 8.69 12.62
CA GLU A 143 8.25 8.66 14.09
C GLU A 143 9.69 8.57 14.60
N ARG A 144 10.51 7.71 13.98
CA ARG A 144 11.94 7.64 14.31
C ARG A 144 12.69 8.93 13.98
N SER A 145 12.32 9.60 12.89
CA SER A 145 12.92 10.89 12.53
C SER A 145 12.54 11.99 13.53
N LYS A 146 11.28 12.00 14.00
CA LYS A 146 10.80 12.88 15.08
C LYS A 146 11.57 12.63 16.38
N GLY A 147 11.70 11.38 16.81
CA GLY A 147 12.50 11.04 18.01
C GLY A 147 13.97 11.44 17.91
N ARG A 148 14.57 11.40 16.71
CA ARG A 148 15.93 11.93 16.46
C ARG A 148 15.99 13.44 16.65
N ILE A 149 15.02 14.19 16.10
CA ILE A 149 14.94 15.65 16.29
C ILE A 149 14.79 15.99 17.76
N GLN A 150 13.89 15.32 18.48
CA GLN A 150 13.69 15.50 19.92
C GLN A 150 15.01 15.32 20.68
N ARG A 151 15.75 14.25 20.37
CA ARG A 151 17.03 13.97 21.01
C ARG A 151 18.07 15.04 20.74
N GLN A 152 18.14 15.57 19.51
CA GLN A 152 19.06 16.65 19.17
C GLN A 152 18.69 17.97 19.88
N LEU A 153 17.39 18.27 20.03
CA LEU A 153 16.92 19.42 20.80
C LEU A 153 17.35 19.33 22.27
N GLU A 154 17.22 18.16 22.89
CA GLU A 154 17.68 17.93 24.27
C GLU A 154 19.19 18.17 24.44
N ILE A 155 20.01 17.75 23.47
CA ILE A 155 21.46 17.97 23.48
C ILE A 155 21.80 19.46 23.45
N THR A 156 21.01 20.25 22.71
CA THR A 156 21.16 21.72 22.67
C THR A 156 20.63 22.44 23.93
N GLY A 157 20.06 21.69 24.88
CA GLY A 157 19.51 22.21 26.13
C GLY A 157 18.05 22.66 26.04
N LYS A 158 17.37 22.41 24.92
CA LYS A 158 15.94 22.70 24.74
C LYS A 158 15.14 21.44 25.02
N LYS A 159 14.46 21.40 26.18
CA LYS A 159 13.46 20.36 26.46
C LYS A 159 12.19 20.71 25.67
N THR A 160 11.63 19.72 25.00
CA THR A 160 10.44 19.89 24.15
C THR A 160 9.54 18.67 24.35
N THR A 161 8.27 18.90 24.66
CA THR A 161 7.29 17.80 24.75
C THR A 161 6.97 17.25 23.37
N ASP A 162 6.28 16.12 23.30
CA ASP A 162 5.91 15.51 22.03
C ASP A 162 4.95 16.42 21.23
N GLU A 163 4.01 17.06 21.91
CA GLU A 163 3.03 17.98 21.35
C GLU A 163 3.69 19.25 20.83
N GLU A 164 4.58 19.87 21.63
CA GLU A 164 5.35 21.04 21.21
C GLU A 164 6.21 20.72 19.98
N LEU A 165 6.81 19.53 19.93
CA LEU A 165 7.60 19.10 18.78
C LEU A 165 6.73 18.92 17.53
N GLU A 166 5.54 18.36 17.68
CA GLU A 166 4.59 18.21 16.57
C GLU A 166 4.16 19.59 16.03
N GLU A 167 3.82 20.55 16.89
CA GLU A 167 3.53 21.93 16.49
C GLU A 167 4.71 22.57 15.75
N MET A 168 5.94 22.31 16.21
CA MET A 168 7.15 22.81 15.55
C MET A 168 7.31 22.22 14.14
N LEU A 169 7.02 20.94 13.94
CA LEU A 169 7.03 20.29 12.63
C LEU A 169 5.93 20.84 11.71
N GLU A 170 4.72 21.06 12.25
CA GLU A 170 3.58 21.59 11.50
C GLU A 170 3.76 23.06 11.09
N SER A 171 4.49 23.84 11.88
CA SER A 171 4.73 25.26 11.62
C SER A 171 5.42 25.53 10.28
N GLY A 172 6.12 24.53 9.72
CA GLY A 172 6.86 24.63 8.46
C GLY A 172 8.00 25.65 8.47
N ASN A 173 8.35 26.21 9.64
CA ASN A 173 9.37 27.24 9.78
C ASN A 173 10.65 26.66 10.40
N PRO A 174 11.73 26.41 9.62
CA PRO A 174 12.97 25.84 10.14
C PRO A 174 13.62 26.67 11.26
N ALA A 175 13.37 27.99 11.31
CA ALA A 175 13.92 28.86 12.34
C ALA A 175 13.37 28.57 13.74
N ILE A 176 12.25 27.85 13.85
CA ILE A 176 11.69 27.47 15.16
C ILE A 176 12.63 26.53 15.94
N PHE A 177 13.45 25.76 15.22
CA PHE A 177 14.44 24.87 15.80
C PHE A 177 15.69 25.61 16.29
N THR A 178 16.02 26.77 15.73
CA THR A 178 17.22 27.54 16.09
C THR A 178 16.97 28.57 17.21
N SER A 179 15.71 28.89 17.48
CA SER A 179 15.32 29.84 18.53
C SER A 179 15.70 29.35 19.93
N GLY A 180 16.50 30.15 20.64
CA GLY A 180 16.89 29.92 22.04
C GLY A 180 18.12 29.05 22.25
N ILE A 181 18.79 28.60 21.17
CA ILE A 181 19.99 27.76 21.25
C ILE A 181 21.26 28.63 21.28
N ILE A 182 22.16 28.31 22.22
CA ILE A 182 23.46 29.00 22.35
C ILE A 182 24.37 28.59 21.18
N ASP A 183 25.04 29.57 20.56
CA ASP A 183 25.96 29.33 19.46
C ASP A 183 27.21 28.57 19.93
N SER A 184 27.23 27.26 19.69
CA SER A 184 28.34 26.35 20.00
C SER A 184 28.57 25.40 18.83
N GLN A 185 29.78 24.85 18.70
CA GLN A 185 30.09 23.85 17.66
C GLN A 185 29.15 22.64 17.73
N ILE A 186 28.79 22.22 18.96
CA ILE A 186 27.87 21.11 19.22
C ILE A 186 26.46 21.49 18.77
N SER A 187 26.02 22.71 19.09
CA SER A 187 24.72 23.24 18.67
C SER A 187 24.59 23.32 17.14
N LYS A 188 25.64 23.74 16.43
CA LYS A 188 25.65 23.81 14.96
C LYS A 188 25.46 22.44 14.31
N GLN A 189 26.13 21.41 14.85
CA GLN A 189 25.99 20.05 14.33
C GLN A 189 24.60 19.47 14.60
N ALA A 190 24.07 19.65 15.81
CA ALA A 190 22.72 19.23 16.17
C ALA A 190 21.66 19.92 15.29
N LEU A 191 21.81 21.22 15.05
CA LEU A 191 20.92 21.98 14.18
C LEU A 191 20.95 21.50 12.73
N SER A 192 22.13 21.20 12.18
CA SER A 192 22.25 20.66 10.82
C SER A 192 21.57 19.30 10.68
N GLU A 193 21.67 18.44 11.71
CA GLU A 193 20.96 17.17 11.73
C GLU A 193 19.44 17.37 11.82
N ILE A 194 18.97 18.27 12.69
CA ILE A 194 17.54 18.61 12.83
C ILE A 194 16.96 19.10 11.50
N GLU A 195 17.62 20.03 10.82
CA GLU A 195 17.18 20.53 9.51
C GLU A 195 17.12 19.41 8.46
N GLY A 196 18.13 18.53 8.46
CA GLY A 196 18.19 17.38 7.57
C GLY A 196 17.01 16.42 7.79
N ARG A 197 16.68 16.12 9.05
CA ARG A 197 15.56 15.24 9.42
C ARG A 197 14.20 15.88 9.12
N HIS A 198 14.05 17.17 9.42
CA HIS A 198 12.83 17.90 9.14
C HIS A 198 12.53 17.88 7.63
N LYS A 199 13.55 18.09 6.79
CA LYS A 199 13.41 17.97 5.33
C LYS A 199 12.96 16.57 4.90
N ASP A 200 13.47 15.53 5.55
CA ASP A 200 13.09 14.14 5.27
C ASP A 200 11.62 13.88 5.67
N ILE A 201 11.17 14.40 6.81
CA ILE A 201 9.76 14.33 7.25
C ILE A 201 8.84 15.04 6.25
N VAL A 202 9.16 16.27 5.84
CA VAL A 202 8.33 17.04 4.90
C VAL A 202 8.15 16.30 3.57
N ARG A 203 9.22 15.69 3.04
CA ARG A 203 9.16 14.88 1.81
C ARG A 203 8.30 13.65 1.99
N LEU A 204 8.44 12.97 3.12
CA LEU A 204 7.65 11.79 3.46
C LEU A 204 6.16 12.12 3.54
N GLU A 205 5.79 13.22 4.20
CA GLU A 205 4.40 13.66 4.33
C GLU A 205 3.76 13.98 2.98
N SER A 206 4.53 14.54 2.04
CA SER A 206 4.08 14.69 0.66
C SER A 206 3.79 13.34 0.01
N SER A 207 4.65 12.34 0.21
CA SER A 207 4.43 11.00 -0.33
C SER A 207 3.21 10.32 0.29
N ILE A 208 2.99 10.43 1.60
CA ILE A 208 1.83 9.86 2.31
C ILE A 208 0.53 10.48 1.79
N LYS A 209 0.48 11.81 1.58
CA LYS A 209 -0.68 12.49 0.99
C LYS A 209 -1.04 11.96 -0.40
N GLU A 210 -0.04 11.71 -1.24
CA GLU A 210 -0.27 11.15 -2.56
C GLU A 210 -0.81 9.71 -2.52
N LEU A 211 -0.36 8.91 -1.54
CA LEU A 211 -0.92 7.57 -1.32
C LEU A 211 -2.38 7.65 -0.90
N HIS A 212 -2.70 8.56 0.01
CA HIS A 212 -4.05 8.76 0.49
C HIS A 212 -5.03 9.06 -0.66
N ASP A 213 -4.68 9.99 -1.54
CA ASP A 213 -5.53 10.33 -2.68
C ASP A 213 -5.77 9.12 -3.59
N MET A 214 -4.76 8.24 -3.72
CA MET A 214 -4.88 6.99 -4.46
C MET A 214 -5.78 5.96 -3.77
N PHE A 215 -5.78 5.91 -2.44
CA PHE A 215 -6.58 4.99 -1.65
C PHE A 215 -8.06 5.39 -1.59
N MET A 216 -8.35 6.69 -1.46
CA MET A 216 -9.73 7.18 -1.51
C MET A 216 -10.41 6.81 -2.83
N ASP A 217 -9.65 6.92 -3.92
CA ASP A 217 -10.04 6.48 -5.25
C ASP A 217 -10.39 4.99 -5.35
N ILE A 218 -9.74 4.12 -4.56
CA ILE A 218 -9.90 2.67 -4.61
C ILE A 218 -10.97 2.19 -3.62
N ALA A 219 -11.08 2.86 -2.48
CA ALA A 219 -12.15 2.64 -1.52
C ALA A 219 -13.52 2.81 -2.18
N MET A 220 -13.69 3.89 -2.96
CA MET A 220 -14.92 4.13 -3.73
C MET A 220 -15.20 3.05 -4.79
N LEU A 221 -14.18 2.41 -5.36
CA LEU A 221 -14.38 1.32 -6.33
C LEU A 221 -14.84 0.02 -5.67
N VAL A 222 -14.42 -0.24 -4.43
CA VAL A 222 -14.75 -1.47 -3.70
C VAL A 222 -16.13 -1.38 -3.04
N GLU A 223 -16.61 -0.18 -2.69
CA GLU A 223 -17.93 0.03 -2.08
C GLU A 223 -19.12 -0.19 -3.05
N ASN A 224 -18.93 0.03 -4.35
CA ASN A 224 -19.99 -0.22 -5.34
C ASN A 224 -20.22 -1.72 -5.65
N GLN A 225 -19.31 -2.61 -5.22
CA GLN A 225 -19.48 -4.07 -5.33
C GLN A 225 -20.33 -4.61 -4.18
N ASN A 226 -21.65 -4.43 -4.24
CA ASN A 226 -22.53 -4.93 -3.19
C ASN A 226 -22.62 -6.48 -3.15
N GLN A 227 -22.49 -7.00 -1.92
CA GLN A 227 -23.04 -8.25 -1.36
C GLN A 227 -22.32 -9.61 -1.43
N ILE A 228 -21.08 -9.71 -1.91
CA ILE A 228 -20.22 -10.85 -1.51
C ILE A 228 -18.87 -10.33 -1.03
N SER A 229 -18.83 -10.04 0.27
CA SER A 229 -17.68 -9.66 1.08
C SER A 229 -17.08 -8.27 0.80
N LEU A 230 -17.65 -7.25 1.45
CA LEU A 230 -16.83 -6.23 2.11
C LEU A 230 -15.88 -6.98 3.07
N GLN A 231 -14.74 -7.42 2.56
CA GLN A 231 -13.70 -8.00 3.39
C GLN A 231 -13.13 -6.86 4.24
N PRO A 232 -12.83 -7.11 5.53
CA PRO A 232 -12.42 -6.08 6.46
C PRO A 232 -11.23 -5.25 5.97
N GLY A 233 -10.34 -5.75 5.11
CA GLY A 233 -9.10 -5.08 4.71
C GLY A 233 -9.23 -3.64 4.20
N VAL A 234 -10.06 -3.36 3.19
CA VAL A 234 -10.12 -2.02 2.56
C VAL A 234 -10.83 -1.02 3.46
N ALA A 235 -12.02 -1.38 3.96
CA ALA A 235 -12.78 -0.54 4.89
C ALA A 235 -12.01 -0.32 6.21
N THR A 236 -11.34 -1.35 6.74
CA THR A 236 -10.48 -1.20 7.93
C THR A 236 -9.27 -0.33 7.64
N PHE A 237 -8.69 -0.38 6.45
CA PHE A 237 -7.57 0.48 6.09
C PHE A 237 -8.00 1.94 5.95
N VAL A 238 -9.09 2.22 5.23
CA VAL A 238 -9.67 3.57 5.10
C VAL A 238 -10.05 4.12 6.47
N PHE A 239 -10.75 3.33 7.29
CA PHE A 239 -11.11 3.69 8.65
C PHE A 239 -9.90 3.91 9.56
N ARG A 240 -8.86 3.06 9.46
CA ARG A 240 -7.60 3.22 10.19
C ARG A 240 -6.85 4.48 9.74
N TRP A 241 -6.93 4.83 8.47
CA TRP A 241 -6.33 6.04 7.92
C TRP A 241 -7.12 7.29 8.33
N GLU A 242 -8.46 7.27 8.28
CA GLU A 242 -9.31 8.35 8.78
C GLU A 242 -9.13 8.61 10.27
N GLN A 243 -8.95 7.55 11.07
CA GLN A 243 -8.66 7.70 12.49
C GLN A 243 -7.24 8.16 12.77
N ASN A 244 -6.28 7.88 11.88
CA ASN A 244 -4.89 8.20 12.12
C ASN A 244 -4.13 8.62 10.85
N PRO A 245 -4.44 9.81 10.28
CA PRO A 245 -3.83 10.29 9.05
C PRO A 245 -2.32 10.59 9.18
N LYS A 246 -1.81 10.68 10.43
CA LYS A 246 -0.41 10.96 10.76
C LYS A 246 0.32 9.80 11.44
N GLY A 247 -0.35 8.69 11.72
CA GLY A 247 0.23 7.50 12.33
C GLY A 247 0.70 7.64 13.78
N VAL A 248 0.23 8.63 14.53
CA VAL A 248 0.58 8.80 15.96
C VAL A 248 -0.26 7.79 16.77
N PRO A 249 0.33 6.82 17.49
CA PRO A 249 -0.43 6.06 18.45
C PRO A 249 -0.70 6.97 19.64
N GLU A 250 -1.94 7.45 19.80
CA GLU A 250 -2.40 7.89 21.12
C GLU A 250 -2.24 6.67 22.05
N SER A 251 -1.28 6.79 22.97
CA SER A 251 -1.05 5.99 24.18
C SER A 251 -1.68 4.59 24.25
N GLU A 252 -0.85 3.56 24.46
CA GLU A 252 -1.25 2.21 24.90
C GLU A 252 -2.34 2.29 25.99
N GLY A 253 -3.61 2.12 25.60
CA GLY A 253 -4.72 2.34 26.53
C GLY A 253 -6.08 1.80 26.10
N ASP A 254 -6.34 1.55 24.80
CA ASP A 254 -7.72 1.25 24.37
C ASP A 254 -7.86 0.13 23.33
N LEU A 255 -7.08 -0.94 23.46
CA LEU A 255 -7.33 -2.20 22.74
C LEU A 255 -8.52 -3.00 23.30
N SER A 256 -9.23 -2.49 24.31
CA SER A 256 -10.37 -3.17 24.95
C SER A 256 -11.74 -2.51 24.74
N LEU A 257 -11.86 -1.45 23.95
CA LEU A 257 -13.11 -0.69 23.85
C LEU A 257 -13.61 -0.49 22.41
N PHE A 258 -13.78 -1.55 21.62
CA PHE A 258 -14.77 -1.51 20.54
C PHE A 258 -15.58 -2.80 20.44
N PRO A 259 -16.89 -2.76 20.74
CA PRO A 259 -17.76 -3.92 20.63
C PRO A 259 -17.99 -4.27 19.16
N CYS A 260 -17.92 -5.57 18.86
CA CYS A 260 -18.63 -6.17 17.75
C CYS A 260 -20.10 -5.76 17.84
N ASN A 261 -20.54 -4.78 17.07
CA ASN A 261 -21.89 -4.62 16.53
C ASN A 261 -22.01 -3.29 15.79
N LEU A 262 -22.00 -3.36 14.45
CA LEU A 262 -22.66 -2.34 13.63
C LEU A 262 -24.00 -2.92 13.18
N PRO A 263 -25.15 -2.31 13.54
CA PRO A 263 -26.44 -2.67 12.98
C PRO A 263 -26.60 -1.99 11.61
N TRP A 264 -27.09 -2.77 10.65
CA TRP A 264 -27.49 -2.30 9.33
C TRP A 264 -28.81 -1.52 9.42
N THR A 265 -28.84 -0.29 8.90
CA THR A 265 -30.02 0.33 8.28
C THR A 265 -29.57 1.27 7.19
#